data_AF-A0A0N8TYV8-F1
#
_entry.id   AF-A0A0N8TYV8-F1
#
_cell.length_a   1.000
_cell.length_b   1.000
_cell.length_c   1.000
_cell.angle_alpha   90.00
_cell.angle_beta   90.00
_cell.angle_gamma   90.00
#
_symmetry.space_group_name_H-M   'P 1'
#
loop_
_entity.id
_entity.type
_entity.pdbx_description
1 polymer ?
#
loop_
_entity_poly.entity_id
_entity_poly.type
_entity_poly.pdbx_seq_one_letter_code
_entity_poly.pdbx_strand_id
1 'polypeptide(L)'
;MKKLKTITAFIAFSLFSVAANASFSTQQSVVIQIDQSIANIDSAVSCSIIYSHTPLASEADFYKGMVYENYSNLVEQLVLTGQTEQQARQIAMEKVVSQATHMETLIKEQKADGNKAQFTQLLKTTAVQNQCVHYASNN
;
A
#
# COMPACT_ATOMS: atom_id res chain seq x y z
N MET A 1 -43.42 -31.25 63.43
CA MET A 1 -43.46 -32.16 62.26
C MET A 1 -43.15 -31.37 61.00
N LYS A 2 -42.20 -31.86 60.18
CA LYS A 2 -42.03 -31.78 58.70
C LYS A 2 -42.21 -30.42 57.99
N LYS A 3 -41.47 -30.03 56.93
CA LYS A 3 -40.23 -30.39 56.21
C LYS A 3 -40.07 -29.29 55.13
N LEU A 4 -38.83 -28.86 54.89
CA LEU A 4 -38.18 -28.53 53.59
C LEU A 4 -38.98 -27.83 52.47
N LYS A 5 -38.44 -26.72 51.92
CA LYS A 5 -37.84 -26.70 50.56
C LYS A 5 -37.20 -25.35 50.21
N THR A 6 -35.88 -25.45 50.00
CA THR A 6 -34.98 -24.71 49.13
C THR A 6 -35.62 -24.21 47.82
N ILE A 7 -34.97 -23.22 47.20
CA ILE A 7 -35.03 -22.77 45.78
C ILE A 7 -35.75 -21.44 45.57
N THR A 8 -35.12 -20.31 45.94
CA THR A 8 -35.44 -19.02 45.29
C THR A 8 -34.29 -18.01 45.33
N ALA A 9 -33.03 -18.46 45.21
CA ALA A 9 -31.87 -17.55 45.19
C ALA A 9 -30.93 -17.84 44.01
N PHE A 10 -31.48 -18.23 42.85
CA PHE A 10 -30.72 -18.50 41.62
C PHE A 10 -31.17 -17.66 40.41
N ILE A 11 -32.10 -16.70 40.58
CA ILE A 11 -32.74 -15.97 39.47
C ILE A 11 -32.40 -14.47 39.48
N ALA A 12 -31.26 -14.07 40.03
CA ALA A 12 -30.86 -12.66 40.05
C ALA A 12 -29.43 -12.40 39.55
N PHE A 13 -28.84 -13.36 38.80
CA PHE A 13 -27.50 -13.21 38.23
C PHE A 13 -27.48 -13.26 36.69
N SER A 14 -28.63 -13.18 36.03
CA SER A 14 -28.75 -13.34 34.57
C SER A 14 -28.98 -12.05 33.77
N LEU A 15 -28.82 -10.86 34.37
CA LEU A 15 -29.15 -9.58 33.70
C LEU A 15 -27.95 -8.70 33.33
N PHE A 16 -26.73 -9.23 33.37
CA PHE A 16 -25.53 -8.53 32.87
C PHE A 16 -24.89 -9.20 31.65
N SER A 17 -25.68 -9.90 30.83
CA SER A 17 -25.27 -10.23 29.47
C SER A 17 -25.45 -9.02 28.57
N VAL A 18 -24.59 -8.01 28.76
CA VAL A 18 -24.19 -7.19 27.62
C VAL A 18 -23.53 -8.15 26.65
N ALA A 19 -24.25 -8.50 25.60
CA ALA A 19 -23.63 -9.01 24.39
C ALA A 19 -22.66 -7.91 23.95
N ALA A 20 -21.41 -8.01 24.41
CA ALA A 20 -20.31 -7.36 23.75
C ALA A 20 -20.33 -7.95 22.34
N ASN A 21 -20.99 -7.25 21.42
CA ASN A 21 -20.71 -7.40 20.01
C ASN A 21 -19.22 -7.07 19.91
N ALA A 22 -18.38 -8.10 19.98
CA ALA A 22 -17.00 -7.99 19.58
C ALA A 22 -17.09 -7.44 18.16
N SER A 23 -16.79 -6.16 18.00
CA SER A 23 -16.64 -5.54 16.70
C SER A 23 -15.62 -6.40 15.99
N PHE A 24 -16.06 -7.22 15.03
CA PHE A 24 -15.15 -7.86 14.10
C PHE A 24 -14.34 -6.71 13.52
N SER A 25 -13.04 -6.68 13.82
CA SER A 25 -12.16 -5.63 13.33
C SER A 25 -12.27 -5.62 11.81
N THR A 26 -12.85 -4.55 11.26
CA THR A 26 -12.84 -4.28 9.82
C THR A 26 -11.46 -3.79 9.36
N GLN A 27 -10.52 -3.66 10.30
CA GLN A 27 -9.18 -3.17 10.03
C GLN A 27 -8.35 -4.27 9.37
N GLN A 28 -7.91 -3.99 8.15
CA GLN A 28 -7.06 -4.86 7.34
C GLN A 28 -5.78 -5.19 8.12
N SER A 29 -5.30 -6.43 8.04
CA SER A 29 -4.06 -6.84 8.72
C SER A 29 -2.89 -5.94 8.31
N VAL A 30 -2.03 -5.56 9.27
CA VAL A 30 -0.83 -4.73 9.04
C VAL A 30 0.05 -5.31 7.94
N VAL A 31 0.16 -6.64 7.85
CA VAL A 31 0.92 -7.31 6.78
C VAL A 31 0.37 -6.96 5.41
N ILE A 32 -0.95 -7.00 5.24
CA ILE A 32 -1.58 -6.68 3.94
C ILE A 32 -1.44 -5.18 3.64
N GLN A 33 -1.50 -4.31 4.65
CA GLN A 33 -1.27 -2.87 4.47
C GLN A 33 0.18 -2.56 4.06
N ILE A 34 1.16 -3.31 4.56
CA ILE A 34 2.57 -3.24 4.13
C ILE A 34 2.69 -3.63 2.66
N ASP A 35 2.16 -4.80 2.28
CA ASP A 35 2.22 -5.29 0.89
C ASP A 35 1.59 -4.28 -0.07
N GLN A 36 0.45 -3.71 0.32
CA GLN A 36 -0.25 -2.70 -0.47
C GLN A 36 0.55 -1.39 -0.55
N SER A 37 1.19 -0.94 0.53
CA SER A 37 2.04 0.26 0.51
C SER A 37 3.26 0.06 -0.39
N ILE A 38 3.88 -1.12 -0.36
CA ILE A 38 4.99 -1.49 -1.25
C ILE A 38 4.55 -1.44 -2.72
N ALA A 39 3.40 -2.05 -3.05
CA ALA A 39 2.85 -2.04 -4.40
C ALA A 39 2.50 -0.62 -4.88
N ASN A 40 1.97 0.22 -3.98
CA ASN A 40 1.66 1.61 -4.30
C ASN A 40 2.93 2.45 -4.53
N ILE A 41 3.99 2.23 -3.75
CA ILE A 41 5.30 2.84 -4.01
C ILE A 41 5.80 2.43 -5.39
N ASP A 42 5.73 1.14 -5.73
CA ASP A 42 6.18 0.64 -7.02
C ASP A 42 5.46 1.32 -8.19
N SER A 43 4.14 1.36 -8.11
CA SER A 43 3.29 2.03 -9.09
C SER A 43 3.64 3.51 -9.18
N ALA A 44 3.69 4.23 -8.05
CA ALA A 44 3.89 5.67 -8.05
C ALA A 44 5.28 6.09 -8.56
N VAL A 45 6.34 5.38 -8.16
CA VAL A 45 7.70 5.62 -8.68
C VAL A 45 7.72 5.36 -10.19
N SER A 46 7.17 4.24 -10.64
CA SER A 46 7.15 3.88 -12.06
C SER A 46 6.41 4.92 -12.89
N CYS A 47 5.22 5.34 -12.45
CA CYS A 47 4.41 6.33 -13.15
C CYS A 47 5.10 7.72 -13.18
N SER A 48 5.75 8.13 -12.09
CA SER A 48 6.50 9.39 -12.07
C SER A 48 7.61 9.40 -13.12
N ILE A 49 8.39 8.32 -13.17
CA ILE A 49 9.49 8.18 -14.13
C ILE A 49 8.96 8.09 -15.58
N ILE A 50 7.90 7.32 -15.83
CA ILE A 50 7.28 7.25 -17.15
C ILE A 50 6.85 8.65 -17.61
N TYR A 51 6.09 9.38 -16.78
CA TYR A 51 5.56 10.69 -17.14
C TYR A 51 6.66 11.73 -17.39
N SER A 52 7.81 11.60 -16.72
CA SER A 52 9.00 12.44 -16.99
C SER A 52 9.56 12.29 -18.41
N HIS A 53 9.15 11.25 -19.14
CA HIS A 53 9.51 11.01 -20.54
C HIS A 53 8.36 11.28 -21.52
N THR A 54 7.31 11.93 -21.06
CA THR A 54 6.13 12.29 -21.87
C THR A 54 5.88 13.80 -21.80
N PRO A 55 4.97 14.35 -22.62
CA PRO A 55 4.51 15.73 -22.50
C PRO A 55 3.67 16.02 -21.24
N LEU A 56 3.32 15.01 -20.44
CA LEU A 56 2.46 15.09 -19.26
C LEU A 56 3.29 15.28 -17.98
N ALA A 57 4.00 16.41 -17.89
CA ALA A 57 4.94 16.66 -16.79
C ALA A 57 4.25 16.86 -15.43
N SER A 58 3.04 17.42 -15.40
CA SER A 58 2.24 17.61 -14.17
C SER A 58 1.92 16.29 -13.45
N GLU A 59 1.74 15.23 -14.23
CA GLU A 59 1.43 13.89 -13.77
C GLU A 59 2.67 13.27 -13.12
N ALA A 60 3.86 13.57 -13.64
CA ALA A 60 5.11 13.13 -13.02
C ALA A 60 5.24 13.67 -11.59
N ASP A 61 4.90 14.95 -11.38
CA ASP A 61 4.96 15.60 -10.07
C ASP A 61 3.84 15.14 -9.12
N PHE A 62 2.63 14.91 -9.64
CA PHE A 62 1.55 14.26 -8.90
C PHE A 62 2.01 12.92 -8.32
N TYR A 63 2.62 12.07 -9.14
CA TYR A 63 3.12 10.77 -8.70
C TYR A 63 4.29 10.87 -7.73
N LYS A 64 5.14 11.91 -7.79
CA LYS A 64 6.14 12.17 -6.73
C LYS A 64 5.46 12.41 -5.38
N GLY A 65 4.37 13.19 -5.37
CA GLY A 65 3.54 13.38 -4.17
C GLY A 65 3.01 12.05 -3.62
N MET A 66 2.49 11.19 -4.49
CA MET A 66 2.03 9.85 -4.13
C MET A 66 3.16 8.97 -3.57
N VAL A 67 4.40 9.08 -4.06
CA VAL A 67 5.55 8.36 -3.50
C VAL A 67 5.78 8.77 -2.04
N TYR A 68 5.72 10.06 -1.73
CA TYR A 68 5.90 10.54 -0.34
C TYR A 68 4.79 10.06 0.60
N GLU A 69 3.54 10.05 0.14
CA GLU A 69 2.41 9.54 0.92
C GLU A 69 2.56 8.05 1.20
N ASN A 70 2.81 7.24 0.16
CA ASN A 70 2.95 5.79 0.32
C ASN A 70 4.21 5.40 1.10
N TYR A 71 5.31 6.16 0.95
CA TYR A 71 6.49 6.03 1.81
C TYR A 71 6.12 6.23 3.29
N SER A 72 5.38 7.29 3.60
CA SER A 72 5.00 7.61 4.98
C SER A 72 4.09 6.53 5.56
N ASN A 73 3.12 6.05 4.77
CA ASN A 73 2.25 4.94 5.14
C ASN A 73 3.07 3.66 5.41
N LEU A 74 4.00 3.30 4.53
CA LEU A 74 4.86 2.13 4.73
C LEU A 74 5.67 2.24 6.02
N VAL A 75 6.26 3.41 6.30
CA VAL A 75 7.00 3.65 7.55
C VAL A 75 6.12 3.44 8.77
N GLU A 76 4.91 4.00 8.78
CA GLU A 76 3.96 3.82 9.89
C GLU A 76 3.62 2.34 10.10
N GLN A 77 3.28 1.62 9.03
CA GLN A 77 2.95 0.20 9.12
C GLN A 77 4.12 -0.64 9.60
N LEU A 78 5.35 -0.36 9.15
CA LEU A 78 6.55 -1.05 9.61
C LEU A 78 6.84 -0.80 11.09
N VAL A 79 6.62 0.42 11.59
CA VAL A 79 6.75 0.72 13.03
C VAL A 79 5.72 -0.08 13.84
N LEU A 80 4.49 -0.24 13.34
CA LEU A 80 3.47 -1.08 13.99
C LEU A 80 3.86 -2.56 14.10
N THR A 81 4.83 -3.04 13.29
CA THR A 81 5.39 -4.40 13.41
C THR A 81 6.48 -4.53 14.48
N GLY A 82 6.82 -3.44 15.18
CA GLY A 82 7.85 -3.41 16.22
C GLY A 82 9.24 -2.97 15.73
N GLN A 83 9.35 -2.49 14.49
CA GLN A 83 10.59 -1.87 14.00
C GLN A 83 10.78 -0.48 14.61
N THR A 84 12.04 -0.05 14.75
CA THR A 84 12.32 1.35 15.06
C THR A 84 11.96 2.24 13.88
N GLU A 85 11.62 3.51 14.14
CA GLU A 85 11.33 4.48 13.07
C GLU A 85 12.48 4.60 12.07
N GLN A 86 13.73 4.57 12.55
CA GLN A 86 14.91 4.62 11.69
C GLN A 86 15.00 3.41 10.75
N GLN A 87 14.77 2.20 11.25
CA GLN A 87 14.76 0.98 10.43
C GLN A 87 13.62 1.00 9.41
N ALA A 88 12.42 1.41 9.83
CA ALA A 88 11.26 1.52 8.95
C ALA A 88 11.50 2.52 7.81
N ARG A 89 12.07 3.69 8.13
CA ARG A 89 12.46 4.71 7.13
C ARG A 89 13.51 4.20 6.16
N GLN A 90 14.48 3.44 6.64
CA GLN A 90 15.52 2.85 5.80
C GLN A 90 14.91 1.84 4.82
N ILE A 91 14.08 0.90 5.28
CA ILE A 91 13.42 -0.10 4.43
C ILE A 91 12.53 0.56 3.38
N ALA A 92 11.72 1.54 3.79
CA ALA A 92 10.87 2.27 2.86
C ALA A 92 11.69 3.04 1.81
N MET A 93 12.84 3.61 2.19
CA MET A 93 13.72 4.31 1.26
C MET A 93 14.43 3.35 0.30
N GLU A 94 14.92 2.22 0.81
CA GLU A 94 15.51 1.15 -0.01
C GLU A 94 14.51 0.67 -1.06
N LYS A 95 13.22 0.57 -0.71
CA LYS A 95 12.16 0.21 -1.65
C LYS A 95 11.99 1.25 -2.76
N VAL A 96 11.90 2.53 -2.41
CA VAL A 96 11.81 3.63 -3.40
C VAL A 96 13.02 3.64 -4.33
N VAL A 97 14.23 3.57 -3.77
CA VAL A 97 15.49 3.59 -4.53
C VAL A 97 15.61 2.37 -5.44
N SER A 98 15.26 1.18 -4.94
CA SER A 98 15.30 -0.04 -5.73
C SER A 98 14.38 0.06 -6.96
N GLN A 99 13.15 0.54 -6.79
CA GLN A 99 12.24 0.67 -7.92
C GLN A 99 12.69 1.76 -8.90
N ALA A 100 13.17 2.89 -8.39
CA ALA A 100 13.69 3.97 -9.24
C ALA A 100 14.86 3.47 -10.10
N THR A 101 15.83 2.77 -9.47
CA THR A 101 16.99 2.19 -10.16
C THR A 101 16.58 1.16 -11.22
N HIS A 102 15.61 0.30 -10.90
CA HIS A 102 15.08 -0.67 -11.83
C HIS A 102 14.49 0.01 -13.07
N MET A 103 13.63 1.00 -12.87
CA MET A 103 12.96 1.76 -13.93
C MET A 103 13.95 2.56 -14.79
N GLU A 104 14.91 3.24 -14.16
CA GLU A 104 15.96 3.99 -14.87
C GLU A 104 16.81 3.08 -15.75
N THR A 105 17.17 1.89 -15.24
CA THR A 105 17.94 0.89 -16.00
C THR A 105 17.16 0.43 -17.22
N LEU A 106 15.91 0.02 -17.03
CA LEU A 106 15.01 -0.44 -18.09
C LEU A 106 14.84 0.62 -19.21
N ILE A 107 14.65 1.88 -18.82
CA ILE A 107 14.52 2.99 -19.76
C ILE A 107 15.83 3.29 -20.48
N LYS A 108 16.95 3.27 -19.77
CA LYS A 108 18.26 3.55 -20.35
C LYS A 108 18.66 2.50 -21.37
N GLU A 109 18.46 1.22 -21.07
CA GLU A 109 18.70 0.11 -21.98
C GLU A 109 17.86 0.29 -23.26
N GLN A 110 16.56 0.50 -23.13
CA GLN A 110 15.68 0.64 -24.29
C GLN A 110 15.97 1.91 -25.14
N LYS A 111 16.45 3.00 -24.51
CA LYS A 111 16.89 4.20 -25.24
C LYS A 111 18.20 3.97 -25.99
N ALA A 112 19.12 3.18 -25.43
CA ALA A 112 20.40 2.88 -26.05
C ALA A 112 20.22 2.15 -27.40
N ASP A 113 19.16 1.35 -27.53
CA ASP A 113 18.80 0.67 -28.77
C ASP A 113 18.35 1.61 -29.91
N GLY A 114 18.09 2.90 -29.60
CA GLY A 114 17.73 3.92 -30.58
C GLY A 114 16.34 3.77 -31.22
N ASN A 115 15.58 2.72 -30.88
CA ASN A 115 14.27 2.46 -31.47
C ASN A 115 13.15 3.19 -30.72
N LYS A 116 12.76 4.36 -31.24
CA LYS A 116 11.69 5.20 -30.66
C LYS A 116 10.35 4.48 -30.52
N ALA A 117 10.01 3.56 -31.42
CA ALA A 117 8.74 2.83 -31.37
C ALA A 117 8.73 1.83 -30.21
N GLN A 118 9.82 1.06 -30.04
CA GLN A 118 9.99 0.15 -28.90
C GLN A 118 10.04 0.91 -27.58
N PHE A 119 10.74 2.05 -27.52
CA PHE A 119 10.75 2.90 -26.34
C PHE A 119 9.34 3.40 -25.96
N THR A 120 8.57 3.85 -26.95
CA THR A 120 7.18 4.27 -26.70
C THR A 120 6.30 3.11 -26.22
N GLN A 121 6.50 1.91 -26.78
CA GLN A 121 5.75 0.73 -26.38
C GLN A 121 6.11 0.29 -24.96
N LEU A 122 7.39 0.34 -24.59
CA LEU A 122 7.85 0.09 -23.23
C LEU A 122 7.13 1.01 -22.23
N LEU A 123 7.18 2.33 -22.46
CA LEU A 123 6.52 3.30 -21.59
C LEU A 123 5.01 3.01 -21.44
N LYS A 124 4.32 2.69 -22.54
CA LYS A 124 2.89 2.34 -22.53
C LYS A 124 2.61 1.07 -21.72
N THR A 125 3.33 -0.01 -21.98
CA THR A 125 3.13 -1.30 -21.31
C THR A 125 3.39 -1.16 -19.81
N THR A 126 4.49 -0.51 -19.43
CA THR A 126 4.82 -0.29 -18.02
C THR A 126 3.81 0.63 -17.34
N ALA A 127 3.27 1.63 -18.05
CA ALA A 127 2.24 2.50 -17.51
C ALA A 127 0.91 1.76 -17.25
N VAL A 128 0.50 0.86 -18.14
CA VAL A 128 -0.70 0.03 -17.95
C VAL A 128 -0.51 -0.93 -16.77
N GLN A 129 0.64 -1.60 -16.68
CA GLN A 129 0.97 -2.52 -15.58
C GLN A 129 0.92 -1.83 -14.22
N ASN A 130 1.38 -0.58 -14.16
CA ASN A 130 1.40 0.23 -12.94
C ASN A 130 0.13 1.09 -12.76
N GLN A 131 -0.87 0.92 -13.62
CA GLN A 131 -2.15 1.64 -13.55
C GLN A 131 -2.00 3.17 -13.54
N CYS A 132 -1.05 3.71 -14.32
CA CYS A 132 -0.85 5.14 -14.39
C CYS A 132 -2.10 5.84 -14.95
N VAL A 133 -2.62 6.84 -14.23
CA VAL A 133 -3.77 7.66 -14.60
C VAL A 133 -3.49 8.25 -15.98
N HIS A 134 -4.35 8.05 -16.99
CA HIS A 134 -4.20 8.34 -18.44
C HIS A 134 -3.70 7.20 -19.36
N TYR A 135 -3.03 6.17 -18.83
CA TYR A 135 -2.74 4.94 -19.59
C TYR A 135 -3.72 3.82 -19.23
N ALA A 136 -4.17 3.77 -17.98
CA ALA A 136 -5.16 2.78 -17.54
C ALA A 136 -6.59 3.06 -18.04
N SER A 137 -6.91 4.32 -18.40
CA SER A 137 -8.25 4.76 -18.81
C SER A 137 -8.53 4.65 -20.32
N ASN A 138 -7.57 4.17 -21.12
CA ASN A 138 -7.67 4.04 -22.58
C ASN A 138 -7.80 2.58 -23.05
N ASN A 139 -8.18 1.66 -22.15
CA ASN A 139 -8.56 0.28 -22.47
C ASN A 139 -10.08 0.10 -22.35
#